data_AF-A0A3D6EQM6-F1
#
_entry.id   AF-A0A3D6EQM6-F1
#
_cell.length_a   1.000
_cell.length_b   1.000
_cell.length_c   1.000
_cell.angle_alpha   90.00
_cell.angle_beta   90.00
_cell.angle_gamma   90.00
#
_symmetry.space_group_name_H-M   'P 1'
#
loop_
_entity.id
_entity.type
_entity.pdbx_description
1 polymer ?
#
loop_
_entity_poly.entity_id
_entity_poly.type
_entity_poly.pdbx_seq_one_letter_code
_entity_poly.pdbx_strand_id
1 'polypeptide(L)'
;KFYVAAQRHTNINPDGLVTQLQPETTSNKTELVIDRIADRPVLYQAWLDLSKMIMAERSTALKVIKAKLEDQPAVKLFDEQPEVILIGMDSEIALMDTLRAIWTEIAPLKAEKPIRIALQASPVKIKEVANDANLINLAAIGRLIPNGSLCATHTMASVLALYPKKFQLEQVGSVKVTDEAYQDLFKVEFIR
;
A
#
# COMPACT_ATOMS: atom_id res chain seq x y z
N LYS A 1 -6.08 27.17 44.55
CA LYS A 1 -7.48 27.17 44.06
C LYS A 1 -7.43 27.48 42.57
N PHE A 2 -8.00 26.59 41.76
CA PHE A 2 -7.84 26.57 40.31
C PHE A 2 -8.53 27.77 39.62
N TYR A 3 -7.84 28.34 38.64
CA TYR A 3 -8.34 29.37 37.73
C TYR A 3 -9.26 28.73 36.68
N VAL A 4 -10.39 29.37 36.39
CA VAL A 4 -11.15 29.13 35.16
C VAL A 4 -11.34 30.50 34.48
N ALA A 5 -10.50 30.77 33.49
CA ALA A 5 -10.69 31.89 32.58
C ALA A 5 -11.77 31.50 31.55
N ALA A 6 -12.87 32.25 31.51
CA ALA A 6 -13.94 32.07 30.54
C ALA A 6 -13.45 32.44 29.14
N GLN A 7 -13.23 31.43 28.28
CA GLN A 7 -13.00 31.64 26.84
C GLN A 7 -14.30 32.14 26.19
N ARG A 8 -14.28 33.40 25.76
CA ARG A 8 -15.25 33.98 24.82
C ARG A 8 -14.88 33.53 23.40
N HIS A 9 -15.48 32.45 22.92
CA HIS A 9 -15.61 32.19 21.48
C HIS A 9 -17.04 32.51 21.08
N THR A 10 -17.23 33.71 20.53
CA THR A 10 -18.47 34.12 19.88
C THR A 10 -18.60 33.34 18.59
N ASN A 11 -19.65 32.51 18.50
CA ASN A 11 -19.97 31.73 17.32
C ASN A 11 -20.48 32.69 16.23
N ILE A 12 -19.63 33.03 15.26
CA ILE A 12 -20.02 33.82 14.08
C ILE A 12 -20.52 32.81 13.05
N ASN A 13 -21.80 32.48 13.13
CA ASN A 13 -22.50 31.90 11.99
C ASN A 13 -23.75 32.76 11.73
N PRO A 14 -23.89 33.34 10.53
CA PRO A 14 -25.03 34.21 10.23
C PRO A 14 -26.32 33.39 10.17
N ASP A 15 -27.16 33.57 11.19
CA ASP A 15 -28.55 33.12 11.23
C ASP A 15 -29.32 33.75 10.07
N GLY A 16 -29.77 32.90 9.12
CA GLY A 16 -30.69 33.30 8.06
C GLY A 16 -31.71 32.24 7.65
N LEU A 17 -31.63 31.02 8.19
CA LEU A 17 -32.46 29.88 7.76
C LEU A 17 -32.98 29.00 8.90
N VAL A 18 -33.01 29.48 10.15
CA VAL A 18 -33.67 28.77 11.26
C VAL A 18 -35.10 29.27 11.42
N THR A 19 -35.89 29.13 10.36
CA THR A 19 -37.35 29.30 10.45
C THR A 19 -37.99 27.92 10.49
N GLN A 20 -38.31 27.48 11.70
CA GLN A 20 -39.34 26.48 12.05
C GLN A 20 -39.35 25.18 11.23
N LEU A 21 -38.40 24.28 11.51
CA LEU A 21 -38.66 22.85 11.30
C LEU A 21 -39.40 22.32 12.54
N GLN A 22 -40.64 21.87 12.34
CA GLN A 22 -41.39 21.09 13.33
C GLN A 22 -40.55 19.88 13.77
N PRO A 23 -40.65 19.43 15.04
CA PRO A 23 -39.91 18.25 15.48
C PRO A 23 -40.60 17.02 14.87
N GLU A 24 -40.12 16.56 13.70
CA GLU A 24 -40.45 15.22 13.24
C GLU A 24 -39.80 14.21 14.21
N THR A 25 -40.65 13.67 15.07
CA THR A 25 -40.42 12.48 15.86
C THR A 25 -40.17 11.30 14.92
N THR A 26 -38.90 11.03 14.63
CA THR A 26 -38.20 9.74 14.74
C THR A 26 -36.88 9.89 13.99
N SER A 27 -35.90 10.51 14.66
CA SER A 27 -34.52 10.17 14.35
C SER A 27 -34.38 8.70 14.74
N ASN A 28 -34.53 7.81 13.77
CA ASN A 28 -33.78 6.57 13.79
C ASN A 28 -32.35 7.02 14.03
N LYS A 29 -31.90 6.90 15.28
CA LYS A 29 -30.48 6.75 15.56
C LYS A 29 -30.10 5.53 14.73
N THR A 30 -29.62 5.78 13.52
CA THR A 30 -28.72 4.84 12.87
C THR A 30 -27.56 4.78 13.84
N GLU A 31 -27.66 3.88 14.82
CA GLU A 31 -26.51 3.40 15.53
C GLU A 31 -25.54 3.04 14.42
N LEU A 32 -24.46 3.81 14.30
CA LEU A 32 -23.30 3.35 13.58
C LEU A 32 -23.00 2.02 14.23
N VAL A 33 -23.34 0.93 13.54
CA VAL A 33 -22.99 -0.42 13.94
C VAL A 33 -21.47 -0.46 13.83
N ILE A 34 -20.81 -0.02 14.90
CA ILE A 34 -19.36 -0.07 15.10
C ILE A 34 -18.90 -1.55 15.01
N ASP A 35 -19.82 -2.50 15.13
CA ASP A 35 -19.63 -3.96 15.06
C ASP A 35 -19.46 -4.58 13.65
N ARG A 36 -19.28 -3.78 12.58
CA ARG A 36 -18.91 -4.34 11.25
C ARG A 36 -17.58 -3.84 10.68
N ILE A 37 -16.76 -3.16 11.49
CA ILE A 37 -15.41 -2.73 11.15
C ILE A 37 -14.37 -3.65 11.83
N ALA A 38 -14.37 -4.96 11.55
CA ALA A 38 -13.30 -5.91 11.88
C ALA A 38 -13.79 -7.30 11.41
N ASP A 39 -13.39 -7.84 10.26
CA ASP A 39 -12.22 -8.71 10.16
C ASP A 39 -11.96 -8.97 8.66
N ARG A 40 -11.64 -7.92 7.90
CA ARG A 40 -11.14 -8.14 6.53
C ARG A 40 -9.62 -8.28 6.62
N PRO A 41 -9.05 -9.47 6.41
CA PRO A 41 -7.62 -9.65 6.45
C PRO A 41 -6.97 -8.75 5.40
N VAL A 42 -5.94 -8.02 5.81
CA VAL A 42 -5.14 -7.18 4.91
C VAL A 42 -4.10 -8.07 4.24
N LEU A 43 -3.99 -7.95 2.93
CA LEU A 43 -2.94 -8.59 2.16
C LEU A 43 -1.93 -7.51 1.74
N TYR A 44 -0.68 -7.74 2.09
CA TYR A 44 0.43 -6.91 1.66
C TYR A 44 0.97 -7.47 0.36
N GLN A 45 0.97 -6.65 -0.68
CA GLN A 45 1.25 -7.07 -2.04
C GLN A 45 2.46 -6.33 -2.59
N ALA A 46 3.27 -7.05 -3.36
CA ALA A 46 4.39 -6.52 -4.10
C ALA A 46 4.31 -7.00 -5.55
N TRP A 47 4.40 -6.04 -6.47
CA TRP A 47 4.49 -6.29 -7.90
C TRP A 47 5.92 -5.97 -8.34
N LEU A 48 6.61 -6.99 -8.84
CA LEU A 48 8.00 -6.92 -9.25
C LEU A 48 8.08 -6.99 -10.78
N ASP A 49 8.58 -5.91 -11.40
CA ASP A 49 8.89 -5.86 -12.84
C ASP A 49 10.33 -6.30 -13.09
N LEU A 50 10.48 -7.33 -13.92
CA LEU A 50 11.75 -7.86 -14.40
C LEU A 50 11.92 -7.66 -15.93
N SER A 51 11.04 -6.90 -16.58
CA SER A 51 11.06 -6.68 -18.04
C SER A 51 12.37 -6.08 -18.55
N LYS A 52 13.09 -5.31 -17.72
CA LYS A 52 14.37 -4.70 -18.07
C LYS A 52 15.59 -5.61 -17.88
N MET A 53 15.41 -6.79 -17.30
CA MET A 53 16.45 -7.81 -17.19
C MET A 53 16.51 -8.64 -18.47
N ILE A 54 17.72 -9.06 -18.86
CA ILE A 54 17.89 -10.05 -19.94
C ILE A 54 17.38 -11.42 -19.47
N MET A 55 17.04 -12.31 -20.41
CA MET A 55 16.42 -13.61 -20.10
C MET A 55 17.24 -14.45 -19.10
N ALA A 56 18.58 -14.47 -19.23
CA ALA A 56 19.46 -15.23 -18.33
C ALA A 56 19.45 -14.70 -16.89
N GLU A 57 19.49 -13.38 -16.73
CA GLU A 57 19.38 -12.71 -15.42
C GLU A 57 18.00 -12.94 -14.80
N ARG A 58 16.96 -12.81 -15.62
CA ARG A 58 15.58 -13.03 -15.19
C ARG A 58 15.37 -14.44 -14.64
N SER A 59 15.90 -15.46 -15.33
CA SER A 59 15.85 -16.85 -14.86
C SER A 59 16.57 -17.03 -13.52
N THR A 60 17.69 -16.34 -13.33
CA THR A 60 18.47 -16.39 -12.08
C THR A 60 17.73 -15.69 -10.95
N ALA A 61 17.21 -14.49 -11.19
CA ALA A 61 16.40 -13.73 -10.24
C ALA A 61 15.14 -14.52 -9.84
N LEU A 62 14.49 -15.18 -10.80
CA LEU A 62 13.33 -16.03 -10.54
C LEU A 62 13.67 -17.19 -9.59
N LYS A 63 14.79 -17.89 -9.82
CA LYS A 63 15.23 -18.97 -8.93
C LYS A 63 15.50 -18.47 -7.52
N VAL A 64 16.15 -17.31 -7.39
CA VAL A 64 16.38 -16.64 -6.10
C VAL A 64 15.05 -16.34 -5.41
N ILE A 65 14.12 -15.69 -6.11
CA ILE A 65 12.82 -15.31 -5.56
C ILE A 65 12.04 -16.55 -5.09
N LYS A 66 11.99 -17.61 -5.90
CA LYS A 66 11.36 -18.88 -5.51
C LYS A 66 12.00 -19.49 -4.26
N ALA A 67 13.32 -19.56 -4.22
CA ALA A 67 14.04 -20.09 -3.07
C ALA A 67 13.77 -19.30 -1.78
N LYS A 68 13.55 -17.97 -1.87
CA LYS A 68 13.17 -17.16 -0.70
C LYS A 68 11.72 -17.33 -0.27
N LEU A 69 10.83 -17.73 -1.18
CA LEU A 69 9.41 -17.88 -0.93
C LEU A 69 9.01 -19.29 -0.47
N GLU A 70 9.77 -20.31 -0.85
CA GLU A 70 9.45 -21.72 -0.58
C GLU A 70 9.30 -22.03 0.92
N ASP A 71 10.06 -21.33 1.78
CA ASP A 71 10.04 -21.52 3.24
C ASP A 71 9.18 -20.49 4.00
N GLN A 72 8.40 -19.65 3.30
CA GLN A 72 7.66 -18.56 3.93
C GLN A 72 6.17 -18.90 4.11
N PRO A 73 5.70 -19.24 5.34
CA PRO A 73 4.29 -19.58 5.59
C PRO A 73 3.33 -18.38 5.41
N ALA A 74 3.89 -17.17 5.39
CA ALA A 74 3.17 -15.92 5.19
C ALA A 74 2.69 -15.72 3.75
N VAL A 75 3.24 -16.45 2.77
CA VAL A 75 2.85 -16.31 1.36
C VAL A 75 1.42 -16.79 1.15
N LYS A 76 0.54 -15.89 0.71
CA LYS A 76 -0.85 -16.19 0.34
C LYS A 76 -1.10 -16.06 -1.16
N LEU A 77 -0.24 -15.33 -1.86
CA LEU A 77 -0.31 -15.13 -3.29
C LEU A 77 1.09 -15.18 -3.88
N PHE A 78 1.25 -16.00 -4.91
CA PHE A 78 2.43 -16.01 -5.77
C PHE A 78 1.96 -16.26 -7.19
N ASP A 79 2.02 -15.23 -8.03
CA ASP A 79 1.73 -15.33 -9.46
C ASP A 79 2.97 -14.97 -10.26
N GLU A 80 3.38 -15.88 -11.14
CA GLU A 80 4.57 -15.76 -11.96
C GLU A 80 4.17 -15.58 -13.42
N GLN A 81 4.55 -14.43 -13.96
CA GLN A 81 4.43 -14.12 -15.38
C GLN A 81 5.83 -13.95 -15.98
N PRO A 82 5.97 -14.06 -17.32
CA PRO A 82 7.29 -14.09 -17.97
C PRO A 82 8.20 -12.89 -17.64
N GLU A 83 7.63 -11.74 -17.29
CA GLU A 83 8.38 -10.51 -16.98
C GLU A 83 8.03 -9.91 -15.62
N VAL A 84 7.07 -10.50 -14.91
CA VAL A 84 6.43 -9.90 -13.74
C VAL A 84 6.20 -10.97 -12.69
N ILE A 85 6.46 -10.62 -11.44
CA ILE A 85 6.15 -11.49 -10.31
C ILE A 85 5.28 -10.72 -9.33
N LEU A 86 4.18 -11.34 -8.92
CA LEU A 86 3.30 -10.81 -7.90
C LEU A 86 3.41 -11.67 -6.63
N ILE A 87 3.71 -11.01 -5.51
CA ILE A 87 3.83 -11.65 -4.20
C ILE A 87 2.81 -11.00 -3.28
N GLY A 88 2.04 -11.80 -2.56
CA GLY A 88 1.15 -11.33 -1.50
C GLY A 88 1.38 -12.11 -0.21
N MET A 89 1.53 -11.38 0.89
CA MET A 89 1.77 -11.92 2.23
C MET A 89 0.81 -11.35 3.26
N ASP A 90 0.51 -12.11 4.31
CA ASP A 90 -0.34 -11.68 5.44
C ASP A 90 0.40 -10.80 6.47
N SER A 91 1.73 -10.67 6.35
CA SER A 91 2.57 -9.82 7.18
C SER A 91 3.38 -8.83 6.35
N GLU A 92 3.33 -7.56 6.72
CA GLU A 92 4.11 -6.49 6.10
C GLU A 92 5.61 -6.68 6.32
N ILE A 93 6.00 -7.18 7.50
CA ILE A 93 7.40 -7.39 7.85
C ILE A 93 7.97 -8.53 7.00
N ALA A 94 7.26 -9.65 6.90
CA ALA A 94 7.68 -10.78 6.08
C ALA A 94 7.84 -10.37 4.60
N LEU A 95 6.91 -9.55 4.09
CA LEU A 95 7.00 -9.04 2.73
C LEU A 95 8.25 -8.17 2.54
N MET A 96 8.46 -7.20 3.42
CA MET A 96 9.59 -6.28 3.30
C MET A 96 10.94 -6.96 3.50
N ASP A 97 11.06 -7.94 4.38
CA ASP A 97 12.29 -8.72 4.57
C ASP A 97 12.60 -9.58 3.34
N THR A 98 11.57 -10.20 2.77
CA THR A 98 11.68 -10.95 1.50
C THR A 98 12.13 -10.04 0.37
N LEU A 99 11.49 -8.88 0.22
CA LEU A 99 11.86 -7.90 -0.80
C LEU A 99 13.26 -7.33 -0.59
N ARG A 100 13.69 -7.12 0.66
CA ARG A 100 15.05 -6.68 0.97
C ARG A 100 16.07 -7.73 0.55
N ALA A 101 15.80 -9.01 0.81
CA ALA A 101 16.67 -10.11 0.39
C ALA A 101 16.77 -10.16 -1.14
N ILE A 102 15.63 -10.14 -1.84
CA ILE A 102 15.56 -10.10 -3.32
C ILE A 102 16.31 -8.89 -3.86
N TRP A 103 16.05 -7.71 -3.28
CA TRP A 103 16.70 -6.47 -3.67
C TRP A 103 18.22 -6.59 -3.52
N THR A 104 18.71 -7.13 -2.41
CA THR A 104 20.15 -7.23 -2.12
C THR A 104 20.86 -8.24 -3.02
N GLU A 105 20.23 -9.38 -3.31
CA GLU A 105 20.82 -10.43 -4.15
C GLU A 105 20.83 -10.06 -5.64
N ILE A 106 19.91 -9.20 -6.09
CA ILE A 106 19.94 -8.66 -7.44
C ILE A 106 21.02 -7.57 -7.51
N ALA A 107 22.21 -8.00 -7.91
CA ALA A 107 23.35 -7.13 -8.12
C ALA A 107 23.07 -6.12 -9.25
N PRO A 108 23.37 -4.82 -9.05
CA PRO A 108 23.27 -3.84 -10.12
C PRO A 108 24.36 -4.11 -11.16
N LEU A 109 23.98 -4.60 -12.34
CA LEU A 109 24.88 -4.72 -13.49
C LEU A 109 25.10 -3.37 -14.21
N LYS A 110 24.23 -2.39 -13.93
CA LYS A 110 24.30 -1.00 -14.38
C LYS A 110 24.30 -0.08 -13.16
N ALA A 111 24.48 1.23 -13.35
CA ALA A 111 24.40 2.21 -12.26
C ALA A 111 23.05 2.16 -11.51
N GLU A 112 21.99 1.70 -12.18
CA GLU A 112 20.66 1.46 -11.60
C GLU A 112 20.29 -0.02 -11.63
N LYS A 113 19.55 -0.47 -10.61
CA LYS A 113 19.03 -1.85 -10.59
C LYS A 113 17.97 -2.04 -11.69
N PRO A 114 17.98 -3.17 -12.42
CA PRO A 114 17.06 -3.40 -13.55
C PRO A 114 15.66 -3.85 -13.13
N ILE A 115 15.27 -3.64 -11.86
CA ILE A 115 14.00 -4.09 -11.30
C ILE A 115 13.17 -2.89 -10.82
N ARG A 116 11.85 -3.03 -10.89
CA ARG A 116 10.90 -2.07 -10.31
C ARG A 116 10.02 -2.83 -9.35
N ILE A 117 9.73 -2.22 -8.21
CA ILE A 117 8.86 -2.85 -7.22
C ILE A 117 7.80 -1.85 -6.79
N ALA A 118 6.53 -2.22 -6.97
CA ALA A 118 5.38 -1.49 -6.47
C ALA A 118 4.80 -2.22 -5.26
N LEU A 119 4.48 -1.49 -4.20
CA LEU A 119 3.93 -2.03 -2.96
C LEU A 119 2.56 -1.47 -2.66
N GLN A 120 1.66 -2.33 -2.18
CA GLN A 120 0.33 -1.95 -1.76
C GLN A 120 -0.15 -2.78 -0.58
N ALA A 121 -0.92 -2.15 0.30
CA ALA A 121 -1.68 -2.82 1.34
C ALA A 121 -3.17 -2.62 1.04
N SER A 122 -3.94 -3.71 0.94
CA SER A 122 -5.39 -3.64 0.73
C SER A 122 -6.12 -4.75 1.49
N PRO A 123 -7.36 -4.50 1.94
CA PRO A 123 -8.21 -5.54 2.50
C PRO A 123 -8.64 -6.50 1.39
N VAL A 124 -8.42 -7.80 1.55
CA VAL A 124 -8.71 -8.79 0.50
C VAL A 124 -9.64 -9.88 1.02
N LYS A 125 -10.58 -10.32 0.18
CA LYS A 125 -11.29 -11.58 0.40
C LYS A 125 -10.35 -12.70 -0.06
N ILE A 126 -9.76 -13.44 0.89
CA ILE A 126 -8.77 -14.51 0.66
C ILE A 126 -9.21 -15.52 -0.43
N LYS A 127 -10.52 -15.66 -0.69
CA LYS A 127 -11.06 -16.61 -1.67
C LYS A 127 -11.06 -16.12 -3.13
N GLU A 128 -10.82 -14.83 -3.40
CA GLU A 128 -10.98 -14.21 -4.74
C GLU A 128 -9.80 -13.30 -5.11
N VAL A 129 -8.59 -13.65 -4.67
CA VAL A 129 -7.41 -12.79 -4.84
C VAL A 129 -7.11 -12.49 -6.32
N ALA A 130 -7.38 -13.42 -7.24
CA ALA A 130 -7.12 -13.25 -8.67
C ALA A 130 -8.03 -12.20 -9.37
N ASN A 131 -9.20 -11.89 -8.80
CA ASN A 131 -10.15 -10.92 -9.37
C ASN A 131 -10.14 -9.58 -8.62
N ASP A 132 -9.13 -9.35 -7.78
CA ASP A 132 -9.07 -8.14 -6.97
C ASP A 132 -8.73 -6.92 -7.85
N ALA A 133 -9.62 -5.94 -7.88
CA ALA A 133 -9.42 -4.66 -8.57
C ALA A 133 -8.13 -3.95 -8.10
N ASN A 134 -7.70 -4.21 -6.86
CA ASN A 134 -6.45 -3.68 -6.32
C ASN A 134 -5.21 -4.17 -7.07
N LEU A 135 -5.23 -5.40 -7.61
CA LEU A 135 -4.10 -5.94 -8.38
C LEU A 135 -3.93 -5.24 -9.73
N ILE A 136 -5.04 -4.88 -10.37
CA ILE A 136 -5.02 -4.13 -11.63
C ILE A 136 -4.39 -2.76 -11.40
N ASN A 137 -4.78 -2.09 -10.32
CA ASN A 137 -4.23 -0.79 -9.92
C ASN A 137 -2.74 -0.90 -9.57
N LEU A 138 -2.34 -1.94 -8.85
CA LEU A 138 -0.94 -2.20 -8.51
C LEU A 138 -0.08 -2.40 -9.75
N ALA A 139 -0.57 -3.17 -10.72
CA ALA A 139 0.13 -3.39 -11.99
C ALA A 139 0.24 -2.09 -12.83
N ALA A 140 -0.81 -1.25 -12.83
CA ALA A 140 -0.80 0.04 -13.51
C ALA A 140 0.25 0.98 -12.89
N ILE A 141 0.31 1.04 -11.56
CA ILE A 141 1.30 1.82 -10.80
C ILE A 141 2.71 1.31 -11.07
N GLY A 142 2.90 -0.02 -11.04
CA GLY A 142 4.18 -0.69 -11.31
C GLY A 142 4.85 -0.29 -12.62
N ARG A 143 4.04 -0.09 -13.67
CA ARG A 143 4.54 0.32 -15.00
C ARG A 143 5.04 1.77 -15.04
N LEU A 144 4.55 2.62 -14.14
CA LEU A 144 4.85 4.06 -14.11
C LEU A 144 6.05 4.41 -13.22
N ILE A 145 6.46 3.48 -12.35
CA ILE A 145 7.59 3.68 -11.43
C ILE A 145 8.92 3.60 -12.21
N PRO A 146 9.90 4.48 -11.90
CA PRO A 146 11.23 4.43 -12.52
C PRO A 146 11.99 3.13 -12.19
N ASN A 147 12.94 2.77 -13.05
CA ASN A 147 13.82 1.62 -12.81
C ASN A 147 14.62 1.81 -11.51
N GLY A 148 14.96 0.69 -10.87
CA GLY A 148 15.79 0.69 -9.67
C GLY A 148 15.12 1.36 -8.48
N SER A 149 13.80 1.51 -8.52
CA SER A 149 13.02 2.12 -7.45
C SER A 149 12.03 1.14 -6.81
N LEU A 150 11.85 1.31 -5.51
CA LEU A 150 10.83 0.67 -4.70
C LEU A 150 9.83 1.77 -4.31
N CYS A 151 8.59 1.66 -4.77
CA CYS A 151 7.56 2.64 -4.47
C CYS A 151 6.34 1.99 -3.83
N ALA A 152 5.78 2.65 -2.84
CA ALA A 152 4.61 2.24 -2.09
C ALA A 152 3.44 3.18 -2.38
N THR A 153 2.23 2.62 -2.44
CA THR A 153 1.01 3.41 -2.36
C THR A 153 0.86 4.06 -0.99
N HIS A 154 0.00 5.07 -0.87
CA HIS A 154 -0.35 5.72 0.39
C HIS A 154 -0.70 4.71 1.51
N THR A 155 -1.44 3.63 1.19
CA THR A 155 -1.85 2.63 2.19
C THR A 155 -0.65 1.87 2.74
N MET A 156 0.25 1.42 1.87
CA MET A 156 1.46 0.72 2.32
C MET A 156 2.46 1.67 2.97
N ALA A 157 2.61 2.89 2.46
CA ALA A 157 3.47 3.91 3.05
C ALA A 157 3.04 4.24 4.48
N SER A 158 1.74 4.32 4.74
CA SER A 158 1.19 4.54 6.09
C SER A 158 1.58 3.42 7.06
N VAL A 159 1.59 2.17 6.59
CA VAL A 159 2.04 1.02 7.40
C VAL A 159 3.55 1.07 7.63
N LEU A 160 4.34 1.35 6.60
CA LEU A 160 5.79 1.44 6.71
C LEU A 160 6.25 2.61 7.58
N ALA A 161 5.47 3.69 7.64
CA ALA A 161 5.73 4.85 8.50
C ALA A 161 5.71 4.50 10.00
N LEU A 162 5.09 3.38 10.40
CA LEU A 162 5.14 2.85 11.76
C LEU A 162 6.52 2.29 12.13
N TYR A 163 7.38 2.04 11.14
CA TYR A 163 8.72 1.50 11.30
C TYR A 163 9.82 2.47 10.82
N PRO A 164 9.89 3.70 11.36
CA PRO A 164 10.79 4.76 10.88
C PRO A 164 12.27 4.45 11.10
N LYS A 165 12.60 3.45 11.93
CA LYS A 165 13.98 2.97 12.11
C LYS A 165 14.44 2.02 11.00
N LYS A 166 13.51 1.44 10.24
CA LYS A 166 13.80 0.45 9.18
C LYS A 166 13.62 1.05 7.78
N PHE A 167 12.69 1.99 7.62
CA PHE A 167 12.33 2.53 6.31
C PHE A 167 12.31 4.06 6.34
N GLN A 168 12.85 4.63 5.26
CA GLN A 168 12.69 6.04 4.92
C GLN A 168 11.70 6.16 3.77
N LEU A 169 10.76 7.09 3.89
CA LEU A 169 9.70 7.33 2.92
C LEU A 169 9.81 8.75 2.39
N GLU A 170 9.79 8.90 1.07
CA GLU A 170 9.77 10.20 0.40
C GLU A 170 8.61 10.23 -0.59
N GLN A 171 7.73 11.23 -0.51
CA GLN A 171 6.65 11.38 -1.48
C GLN A 171 7.23 11.81 -2.82
N VAL A 172 7.00 11.01 -3.86
CA VAL A 172 7.56 11.26 -5.20
C VAL A 172 6.52 11.81 -6.19
N GLY A 173 5.23 11.63 -5.90
CA GLY A 173 4.15 12.20 -6.71
C GLY A 173 2.83 11.46 -6.54
N SER A 174 1.90 11.72 -7.47
CA SER A 174 0.58 11.11 -7.50
C SER A 174 0.28 10.61 -8.91
N VAL A 175 -0.25 9.39 -9.02
CA VAL A 175 -0.64 8.76 -10.28
C VAL A 175 -2.14 8.72 -10.39
N LYS A 176 -2.68 9.13 -11.55
CA LYS A 176 -4.10 8.94 -11.86
C LYS A 176 -4.35 7.46 -12.18
N VAL A 177 -5.11 6.77 -11.34
CA VAL A 177 -5.38 5.32 -11.47
C VAL A 177 -6.71 5.09 -12.17
N THR A 178 -7.71 5.93 -11.90
CA THR A 178 -9.01 5.95 -12.58
C THR A 178 -9.41 7.38 -12.90
N ASP A 179 -10.50 7.59 -13.65
CA ASP A 179 -10.93 8.94 -14.07
C ASP A 179 -11.15 9.92 -12.91
N GLU A 180 -11.42 9.41 -11.72
CA GLU A 180 -11.76 10.19 -10.52
C GLU A 180 -10.76 10.01 -9.36
N ALA A 181 -9.82 9.04 -9.42
CA ALA A 181 -8.93 8.72 -8.30
C ALA A 181 -7.44 8.89 -8.63
N TYR A 182 -6.77 9.63 -7.77
CA TYR A 182 -5.30 9.74 -7.72
C TYR A 182 -4.77 8.90 -6.56
N GLN A 183 -3.67 8.22 -6.81
CA GLN A 183 -2.94 7.44 -5.82
C GLN A 183 -1.58 8.08 -5.59
N ASP A 184 -1.35 8.55 -4.36
CA ASP A 184 -0.04 9.04 -3.95
C ASP A 184 0.97 7.90 -3.88
N LEU A 185 2.18 8.18 -4.36
CA LEU A 185 3.32 7.29 -4.40
C LEU A 185 4.45 7.82 -3.51
N PHE A 186 5.00 6.89 -2.74
CA PHE A 186 6.11 7.13 -1.82
C PHE A 186 7.27 6.22 -2.22
N LYS A 187 8.44 6.80 -2.48
CA LYS A 187 9.68 6.03 -2.62
C LYS A 187 10.06 5.48 -1.25
N VAL A 188 10.41 4.20 -1.22
CA VAL A 188 10.80 3.48 -0.01
C VAL A 188 12.28 3.16 -0.08
N GLU A 189 13.03 3.59 0.93
CA GLU A 189 14.45 3.27 1.08
C GLU A 189 14.68 2.48 2.38
N PHE A 190 15.50 1.44 2.30
CA PHE A 190 15.89 0.67 3.48
C PHE A 190 16.98 1.42 4.24
N ILE A 191 16.72 1.72 5.51
CA ILE A 191 17.71 2.32 6.41
C ILE A 191 18.76 1.25 6.74
N ARG A 192 20.04 1.65 6.66
CA ARG A 192 21.19 0.78 6.94
C ARG A 192 21.41 0.58 8.43
#